data_AF-A0A7K6QD44-F1
#
_entry.id   AF-A0A7K6QD44-F1
#
_cell.length_a   1.000
_cell.length_b   1.000
_cell.length_c   1.000
_cell.angle_alpha   90.00
_cell.angle_beta   90.00
_cell.angle_gamma   90.00
#
_symmetry.space_group_name_H-M   'P 1'
#
loop_
_entity.id
_entity.type
_entity.pdbx_description
1 polymer ?
#
loop_
_entity_poly.entity_id
_entity_poly.type
_entity_poly.pdbx_seq_one_letter_code
_entity_poly.pdbx_strand_id
1 'polypeptide(L)'
;GWSRDCLMDWGSFIWLAVPGMVMMCIEWWTFEIGSFLVGLISVVELGAQSIIYELTCVAYMVPLGISVAASVRVGNALGAGDAVQAKTSCTIALLCTGVFAVVVATLLGSLRDMVGYIFTNDKEIVSLVSKVMLIFGPFHLLDATA
;
A
#
# COMPACT_ATOMS: atom_id res chain seq x y z
N GLY A 1 -22.64 -28.45 -10.08
CA GLY A 1 -21.59 -28.44 -9.03
C GLY A 1 -20.33 -27.82 -9.59
N TRP A 2 -19.60 -28.56 -10.42
CA TRP A 2 -18.58 -28.05 -11.34
C TRP A 2 -18.98 -28.48 -12.75
N SER A 3 -19.35 -27.53 -13.61
CA SER A 3 -19.55 -27.77 -15.05
C SER A 3 -18.32 -27.24 -15.79
N ARG A 4 -17.94 -27.82 -16.93
CA ARG A 4 -16.88 -27.24 -17.79
C ARG A 4 -17.21 -25.82 -18.23
N ASP A 5 -18.47 -25.41 -18.12
CA ASP A 5 -18.92 -24.04 -18.36
C ASP A 5 -18.23 -23.02 -17.45
N CYS A 6 -17.76 -23.40 -16.25
CA CYS A 6 -17.04 -22.48 -15.35
C CYS A 6 -15.62 -22.13 -15.82
N LEU A 7 -15.11 -22.83 -16.84
CA LEU A 7 -13.83 -22.56 -17.48
C LEU A 7 -13.99 -21.74 -18.77
N MET A 8 -15.23 -21.45 -19.19
CA MET A 8 -15.46 -20.52 -20.29
C MET A 8 -15.05 -19.11 -19.84
N ASP A 9 -14.53 -18.32 -20.77
CA ASP A 9 -14.08 -16.93 -20.56
C ASP A 9 -12.84 -16.71 -19.66
N TRP A 10 -12.17 -17.77 -19.20
CA TRP A 10 -10.91 -17.67 -18.45
C TRP A 10 -9.83 -16.86 -19.19
N GLY A 11 -9.82 -16.88 -20.52
CA GLY A 11 -8.90 -16.07 -21.32
C GLY A 11 -9.03 -14.57 -21.04
N SER A 12 -10.27 -14.07 -20.91
CA SER A 12 -10.53 -12.66 -20.58
C SER A 12 -10.15 -12.32 -19.14
N PHE A 13 -10.39 -13.24 -18.19
CA PHE A 13 -9.93 -13.07 -16.81
C PHE A 13 -8.42 -13.02 -16.70
N ILE A 14 -7.70 -13.94 -17.36
CA ILE A 14 -6.23 -13.97 -17.37
C ILE A 14 -5.68 -12.71 -18.03
N TRP A 15 -6.28 -12.27 -19.14
CA TRP A 15 -5.87 -11.05 -19.84
C TRP A 15 -5.93 -9.80 -18.96
N LEU A 16 -6.88 -9.74 -18.02
CA LEU A 16 -6.99 -8.65 -17.05
C LEU A 16 -6.11 -8.87 -15.80
N ALA A 17 -6.07 -10.10 -15.29
CA ALA A 17 -5.38 -10.43 -14.05
C ALA A 17 -3.86 -10.38 -14.17
N VAL A 18 -3.29 -10.83 -15.30
CA VAL A 18 -1.82 -10.89 -15.49
C VAL A 18 -1.19 -9.48 -15.48
N PRO A 19 -1.68 -8.50 -16.24
CA PRO A 19 -1.15 -7.14 -16.15
C PRO A 19 -1.26 -6.53 -14.75
N GLY A 20 -2.40 -6.74 -14.06
CA GLY A 20 -2.58 -6.26 -12.69
C GLY A 20 -1.61 -6.90 -11.69
N MET A 21 -1.39 -8.21 -11.80
CA MET A 21 -0.39 -8.93 -11.00
C MET A 21 1.02 -8.40 -11.27
N VAL A 22 1.40 -8.21 -12.54
CA VAL A 22 2.74 -7.70 -12.90
C VAL A 22 2.94 -6.28 -12.37
N MET A 23 1.92 -5.42 -12.45
CA MET A 23 1.96 -4.07 -11.89
C MET A 23 2.25 -4.09 -10.39
N MET A 24 1.52 -4.90 -9.62
CA MET A 24 1.72 -5.06 -8.17
C MET A 24 3.10 -5.66 -7.84
N CYS A 25 3.56 -6.66 -8.60
CA CYS A 25 4.89 -7.23 -8.42
C CYS A 25 6.00 -6.21 -8.67
N ILE A 26 5.88 -5.37 -9.71
CA ILE A 26 6.88 -4.33 -10.01
C ILE A 26 6.96 -3.31 -8.87
N GLU A 27 5.82 -2.90 -8.32
CA GLU A 27 5.77 -2.02 -7.16
C GLU A 27 6.53 -2.62 -5.97
N TRP A 28 6.19 -3.84 -5.55
CA TRP A 28 6.87 -4.51 -4.43
C TRP A 28 8.36 -4.76 -4.69
N TRP A 29 8.71 -5.24 -5.88
CA TRP A 29 10.12 -5.47 -6.23
C TRP A 29 10.93 -4.19 -6.26
N THR A 30 10.32 -3.03 -6.54
CA THR A 30 11.03 -1.76 -6.46
C THR A 30 11.49 -1.46 -5.04
N PHE A 31 10.68 -1.77 -4.01
CA PHE A 31 11.11 -1.65 -2.61
C PHE A 31 12.22 -2.64 -2.26
N GLU A 32 12.11 -3.89 -2.70
CA GLU A 32 13.13 -4.93 -2.41
C GLU A 32 14.47 -4.61 -3.08
N ILE A 33 14.45 -4.20 -4.35
CA ILE A 33 15.66 -3.75 -5.07
C ILE A 33 16.24 -2.51 -4.38
N GLY A 34 15.40 -1.55 -3.97
CA GLY A 34 15.83 -0.38 -3.22
C GLY A 34 16.53 -0.78 -1.91
N SER A 35 15.93 -1.67 -1.14
CA SER A 35 16.50 -2.19 0.11
C SER A 35 17.83 -2.92 -0.12
N PHE A 36 17.93 -3.72 -1.18
CA PHE A 36 19.18 -4.37 -1.59
C PHE A 36 20.27 -3.35 -1.89
N LEU A 37 19.96 -2.31 -2.68
CA LEU A 37 20.91 -1.25 -3.03
C LEU A 37 21.35 -0.44 -1.81
N VAL A 38 20.42 -0.10 -0.92
CA VAL A 38 20.73 0.60 0.34
C VAL A 38 21.65 -0.25 1.22
N GLY A 39 21.47 -1.58 1.22
CA GLY A 39 22.36 -2.52 1.91
C GLY A 39 23.81 -2.50 1.44
N LEU A 40 24.08 -2.02 0.22
CA LEU A 40 25.44 -1.84 -0.30
C LEU A 40 26.10 -0.54 0.19
N ILE A 41 25.32 0.42 0.70
CA ILE A 41 25.81 1.74 1.14
C ILE A 41 26.34 1.65 2.58
N SER A 42 25.48 1.30 3.52
CA SER A 42 25.87 1.12 4.93
C SER A 42 24.80 0.37 5.73
N VAL A 43 25.21 -0.18 6.86
CA VAL A 43 24.31 -0.86 7.82
C VAL A 43 23.30 0.12 8.43
N VAL A 44 23.69 1.38 8.63
CA VAL A 44 22.83 2.42 9.23
C VAL A 44 21.69 2.78 8.27
N GLU A 45 22.01 3.01 7.00
CA GLU A 45 21.01 3.31 5.96
C GLU A 45 20.06 2.13 5.76
N LEU A 46 20.58 0.89 5.75
CA LEU A 46 19.76 -0.31 5.63
C LEU A 46 18.82 -0.49 6.83
N GLY A 47 19.32 -0.22 8.04
CA GLY A 47 18.52 -0.26 9.26
C GLY A 47 17.35 0.74 9.20
N ALA A 48 17.61 1.97 8.77
CA ALA A 48 16.57 2.98 8.62
C ALA A 48 15.54 2.59 7.54
N GLN A 49 16.01 2.14 6.38
CA GLN A 49 15.16 1.66 5.29
C GLN A 49 14.24 0.52 5.74
N SER A 50 14.76 -0.44 6.50
CA SER A 50 13.99 -1.58 7.02
C SER A 50 12.87 -1.12 7.94
N ILE A 51 13.16 -0.19 8.86
CA ILE A 51 12.15 0.37 9.78
C ILE A 51 11.06 1.12 9.00
N ILE A 52 11.45 1.95 8.03
CA ILE A 52 10.51 2.72 7.21
C ILE A 52 9.64 1.79 6.37
N TYR A 53 10.22 0.74 5.78
CA TYR A 53 9.51 -0.26 5.02
C TYR A 53 8.44 -0.97 5.86
N GLU A 54 8.81 -1.45 7.06
CA GLU A 54 7.85 -2.09 7.98
C GLU A 54 6.71 -1.15 8.38
N LEU A 55 7.03 0.11 8.73
CA LEU A 55 6.01 1.11 9.03
C LEU A 55 5.08 1.38 7.83
N THR A 56 5.63 1.39 6.62
CA THR A 56 4.87 1.53 5.37
C THR A 56 3.95 0.33 5.16
N CYS A 57 4.45 -0.90 5.32
CA CYS A 57 3.65 -2.11 5.20
C CYS A 57 2.46 -2.11 6.16
N VAL A 58 2.69 -1.77 7.44
CA VAL A 58 1.62 -1.67 8.44
C VAL A 58 0.60 -0.60 8.06
N ALA A 59 1.06 0.57 7.61
CA ALA A 59 0.18 1.66 7.18
C ALA A 59 -0.64 1.29 5.93
N TYR A 60 -0.09 0.48 5.02
CA TYR A 60 -0.73 0.07 3.77
C TYR A 60 -1.84 -0.99 3.94
N MET A 61 -1.81 -1.80 5.01
CA MET A 61 -2.76 -2.90 5.20
C MET A 61 -4.23 -2.46 5.24
N VAL A 62 -4.53 -1.29 5.80
CA VAL A 62 -5.90 -0.76 5.88
C VAL A 62 -6.39 -0.26 4.52
N PRO A 63 -5.66 0.61 3.78
CA PRO A 63 -5.94 0.94 2.40
C PRO A 63 -6.18 -0.28 1.51
N LEU A 64 -5.32 -1.30 1.62
CA LEU A 64 -5.47 -2.56 0.87
C LEU A 64 -6.81 -3.23 1.16
N GLY A 65 -7.20 -3.35 2.43
CA GLY A 65 -8.49 -3.91 2.83
C GLY A 65 -9.68 -3.12 2.27
N ILE A 66 -9.60 -1.79 2.29
CA ILE A 66 -10.62 -0.91 1.69
C ILE A 66 -10.70 -1.13 0.18
N SER A 67 -9.56 -1.24 -0.51
CA SER A 67 -9.47 -1.47 -1.95
C SER A 67 -10.13 -2.80 -2.38
N VAL A 68 -9.88 -3.88 -1.64
CA VAL A 68 -10.52 -5.19 -1.89
C VAL A 68 -12.03 -5.10 -1.67
N ALA A 69 -12.48 -4.48 -0.57
CA ALA A 69 -13.90 -4.31 -0.28
C ALA A 69 -14.61 -3.44 -1.34
N ALA A 70 -13.95 -2.36 -1.78
CA ALA A 70 -14.44 -1.49 -2.84
C ALA A 70 -14.57 -2.25 -4.16
N SER A 71 -13.56 -3.05 -4.54
CA SER A 71 -13.57 -3.87 -5.77
C SER A 71 -14.75 -4.83 -5.80
N VAL A 72 -15.06 -5.51 -4.69
CA VAL A 72 -16.23 -6.39 -4.60
C VAL A 72 -17.54 -5.60 -4.74
N ARG A 73 -17.68 -4.46 -4.04
CA ARG A 73 -18.89 -3.64 -4.10
C ARG A 73 -19.12 -3.05 -5.50
N VAL A 74 -18.07 -2.54 -6.12
CA VAL A 74 -18.11 -1.98 -7.48
C VAL A 74 -18.44 -3.08 -8.48
N GLY A 75 -17.79 -4.24 -8.39
CA GLY A 75 -18.08 -5.40 -9.25
C GLY A 75 -19.53 -5.86 -9.14
N ASN A 76 -20.07 -5.96 -7.92
CA ASN A 76 -21.47 -6.34 -7.70
C ASN A 76 -22.45 -5.30 -8.26
N ALA A 77 -22.20 -4.01 -8.05
CA ALA A 77 -23.04 -2.93 -8.56
C ALA A 77 -23.05 -2.88 -10.10
N LEU A 78 -21.87 -3.01 -10.72
CA LEU A 78 -21.74 -3.10 -12.18
C LEU A 78 -22.45 -4.33 -12.74
N GLY A 79 -22.34 -5.48 -12.07
CA GLY A 79 -23.05 -6.71 -12.43
C GLY A 79 -24.58 -6.57 -12.33
N ALA A 80 -25.08 -5.69 -11.47
CA ALA A 80 -26.49 -5.35 -11.36
C ALA A 80 -26.95 -4.24 -12.32
N GLY A 81 -26.04 -3.65 -13.12
CA GLY A 81 -26.34 -2.51 -13.99
C GLY A 81 -26.48 -1.17 -13.24
N ASP A 82 -26.11 -1.10 -11.97
CA ASP A 82 -26.21 0.10 -11.14
C ASP A 82 -24.88 0.88 -11.14
N ALA A 83 -24.70 1.70 -12.18
CA ALA A 83 -23.53 2.57 -12.32
C ALA A 83 -23.43 3.64 -11.22
N VAL A 84 -24.57 4.05 -10.63
CA VAL A 84 -24.59 5.06 -9.57
C VAL A 84 -23.98 4.47 -8.30
N GLN A 85 -24.44 3.28 -7.90
CA GLN A 85 -23.91 2.59 -6.73
C GLN A 85 -22.43 2.20 -6.91
N ALA A 86 -22.00 1.84 -8.13
CA ALA A 86 -20.60 1.59 -8.44
C ALA A 86 -19.74 2.85 -8.19
N LYS A 87 -20.15 4.00 -8.75
CA LYS A 87 -19.45 5.28 -8.56
C LYS A 87 -19.41 5.72 -7.09
N THR A 88 -20.54 5.58 -6.38
CA THR A 88 -20.62 5.91 -4.95
C THR A 88 -19.69 5.03 -4.13
N SER A 89 -19.63 3.72 -4.41
CA SER A 89 -18.75 2.79 -3.69
C SER A 89 -17.27 3.15 -3.88
N CYS A 90 -16.87 3.47 -5.11
CA CYS A 90 -15.52 3.95 -5.41
C CYS A 90 -15.19 5.28 -4.71
N THR A 91 -16.12 6.25 -4.75
CA THR A 91 -15.91 7.57 -4.12
C THR A 91 -15.75 7.45 -2.60
N ILE A 92 -16.60 6.66 -1.94
CA ILE A 92 -16.52 6.44 -0.49
C ILE A 92 -15.21 5.75 -0.13
N ALA A 93 -14.78 4.75 -0.90
CA ALA A 93 -13.52 4.06 -0.67
C ALA A 93 -12.34 5.03 -0.72
N LEU A 94 -12.24 5.87 -1.78
CA LEU A 94 -11.18 6.87 -1.91
C LEU A 94 -11.19 7.89 -0.76
N LEU A 95 -12.36 8.34 -0.32
CA LEU A 95 -12.47 9.26 0.82
C LEU A 95 -12.02 8.59 2.13
N CYS A 96 -12.47 7.37 2.40
CA CYS A 96 -12.07 6.63 3.59
C CYS A 96 -10.56 6.39 3.62
N THR A 97 -9.99 5.96 2.49
CA THR A 97 -8.55 5.72 2.38
C THR A 97 -7.75 7.01 2.49
N GLY A 98 -8.18 8.09 1.84
CA GLY A 98 -7.52 9.40 1.96
C GLY A 98 -7.53 9.95 3.38
N VAL A 99 -8.67 9.87 4.08
CA VAL A 99 -8.75 10.27 5.50
C VAL A 99 -7.82 9.42 6.36
N PHE A 100 -7.84 8.10 6.17
CA PHE A 100 -6.96 7.20 6.90
C PHE A 100 -5.48 7.52 6.66
N ALA A 101 -5.08 7.72 5.41
CA ALA A 101 -3.71 8.06 5.05
C ALA A 101 -3.25 9.37 5.68
N VAL A 102 -4.10 10.40 5.72
CA VAL A 102 -3.81 11.67 6.41
C VAL A 102 -3.64 11.46 7.92
N VAL A 103 -4.51 10.66 8.54
CA VAL A 103 -4.41 10.36 9.98
C VAL A 103 -3.11 9.61 10.30
N VAL A 104 -2.75 8.61 9.50
CA VAL A 104 -1.51 7.84 9.71
C VAL A 104 -0.28 8.69 9.44
N ALA A 105 -0.26 9.47 8.36
CA ALA A 105 0.83 10.38 8.04
C ALA A 105 1.04 11.43 9.15
N THR A 106 -0.02 12.01 9.68
CA THR A 106 0.07 12.98 10.78
C THR A 106 0.53 12.34 12.08
N LEU A 107 0.03 11.13 12.39
CA LEU A 107 0.45 10.36 13.56
C LEU A 107 1.94 10.00 13.51
N LEU A 108 2.38 9.34 12.43
CA LEU A 108 3.77 8.93 12.25
C LEU A 108 4.71 10.11 12.10
N GLY A 109 4.28 11.18 11.41
CA GLY A 109 5.04 12.43 11.30
C GLY A 109 5.22 13.12 12.65
N SER A 110 4.20 13.11 13.52
CA SER A 110 4.29 13.69 14.87
C SER A 110 5.13 12.84 15.82
N LEU A 111 5.14 11.51 15.62
CA LEU A 111 5.89 10.54 16.43
C LEU A 111 7.24 10.16 15.82
N ARG A 112 7.70 10.86 14.77
CA ARG A 112 8.89 10.50 13.99
C ARG A 112 10.16 10.33 14.82
N ASP A 113 10.30 11.10 15.89
CA ASP A 113 11.48 11.10 16.77
C ASP A 113 11.45 9.95 17.79
N MET A 114 10.31 9.27 17.92
CA MET A 114 10.08 8.17 18.86
C MET A 114 9.86 6.82 18.17
N VAL A 115 9.26 6.80 16.98
CA VAL A 115 8.86 5.56 16.30
C VAL A 115 10.04 4.62 16.00
N GLY A 116 11.22 5.17 15.69
CA GLY A 116 12.42 4.36 15.47
C GLY A 116 12.89 3.58 16.71
N TYR A 117 12.61 4.09 17.91
CA TYR A 117 12.99 3.41 19.16
C TYR A 117 12.19 2.13 19.44
N ILE A 118 11.09 1.89 18.73
CA ILE A 118 10.34 0.63 18.80
C ILE A 118 11.20 -0.53 18.25
N PHE A 119 12.08 -0.23 17.29
CA PHE A 119 12.86 -1.24 16.55
C PHE A 119 14.31 -1.33 17.01
N THR A 120 14.92 -0.20 17.41
CA THR A 120 16.35 -0.16 17.76
C THR A 120 16.69 0.94 18.76
N ASN A 121 17.75 0.73 19.55
CA ASN A 121 18.33 1.74 20.44
C ASN A 121 19.50 2.50 19.79
N ASP A 122 19.85 2.19 18.54
CA ASP A 122 20.90 2.89 17.80
C ASP A 122 20.42 4.31 17.40
N LYS A 123 21.08 5.32 17.97
CA LYS A 123 20.71 6.73 17.76
C LYS A 123 20.95 7.21 16.33
N GLU A 124 21.91 6.64 15.62
CA GLU A 124 22.19 7.03 14.22
C GLU A 124 21.05 6.59 13.31
N ILE A 125 20.59 5.35 13.48
CA ILE A 125 19.44 4.80 12.74
C ILE A 125 18.17 5.59 13.08
N VAL A 126 17.88 5.83 14.37
CA VAL A 126 16.67 6.56 14.77
C VAL A 126 16.66 7.99 14.23
N SER A 127 17.80 8.69 14.26
CA SER A 127 17.94 10.03 13.69
C SER A 127 17.67 10.04 12.18
N LEU A 128 18.15 9.02 11.46
CA LEU A 128 17.90 8.87 10.04
C LEU A 128 16.43 8.56 9.74
N VAL A 129 15.81 7.64 10.47
CA VAL A 129 14.36 7.33 10.37
C VAL A 129 13.53 8.60 10.55
N SER A 130 13.82 9.41 11.59
CA SER A 130 13.09 10.66 11.86
C SER A 130 13.15 11.62 10.66
N LYS A 131 14.33 11.76 10.02
CA LYS A 131 14.50 12.61 8.84
C LYS A 131 13.69 12.11 7.65
N VAL A 132 13.73 10.81 7.37
CA VAL A 132 13.03 10.24 6.20
C VAL A 132 11.51 10.19 6.43
N MET A 133 11.06 10.05 7.67
CA MET A 133 9.64 10.06 8.04
C MET A 133 8.91 11.35 7.63
N LEU A 134 9.61 12.46 7.41
CA LEU A 134 9.03 13.67 6.83
C LEU A 134 8.51 13.48 5.40
N ILE A 135 9.20 12.64 4.62
CA ILE A 135 8.85 12.32 3.23
C ILE A 135 7.75 11.25 3.19
N PHE A 136 7.62 10.45 4.26
CA PHE A 136 6.61 9.40 4.37
C PHE A 136 5.18 9.93 4.17
N GLY A 137 4.84 11.09 4.74
CA GLY A 137 3.48 11.63 4.67
C GLY A 137 2.93 11.80 3.24
N PRO A 138 3.56 12.60 2.37
CA PRO A 138 3.12 12.75 0.98
C PRO A 138 3.23 11.44 0.19
N PHE A 139 4.25 10.61 0.46
CA PHE A 139 4.41 9.32 -0.18
C PHE A 139 3.25 8.36 0.14
N HIS A 140 2.92 8.19 1.43
CA HIS A 140 1.84 7.31 1.88
C HIS A 140 0.47 7.76 1.38
N LEU A 141 0.23 9.08 1.25
CA LEU A 141 -1.03 9.58 0.70
C LEU A 141 -1.20 9.22 -0.78
N LEU A 142 -0.12 9.32 -1.57
CA LEU A 142 -0.14 8.95 -2.99
C LEU A 142 -0.30 7.44 -3.14
N ASP A 143 0.47 6.67 -2.38
CA ASP A 143 0.46 5.21 -2.37
C ASP A 143 -0.91 4.65 -1.97
N ALA A 144 -1.51 5.18 -0.91
CA ALA A 144 -2.81 4.73 -0.43
C ALA A 144 -3.97 5.05 -1.39
N THR A 145 -3.81 6.04 -2.28
CA THR A 145 -4.89 6.47 -3.19
C THR A 145 -4.70 6.05 -4.65
N ALA A 146 -3.60 5.34 -4.96
CA ALA A 146 -3.33 4.72 -6.25
C ALA A 146 -4.26 3.52 -6.50
#